data_AF-A0A9E0HGR5-F1
#
_entry.id   AF-A0A9E0HGR5-F1
#
_cell.length_a   1.000
_cell.length_b   1.000
_cell.length_c   1.000
_cell.angle_alpha   90.00
_cell.angle_beta   90.00
_cell.angle_gamma   90.00
#
_symmetry.space_group_name_H-M   'P 1'
#
loop_
_entity.id
_entity.type
_entity.pdbx_description
1 polymer ?
#
loop_
_entity_poly.entity_id
_entity_poly.type
_entity_poly.pdbx_seq_one_letter_code
_entity_poly.pdbx_strand_id
1 'polypeptide(L)'
;MKGLSPLAAVLLGFAIGCGPSGSATPDGGGPGDPDSGTGPECQVDTDGDTINDCNEGGPTVDTDSDGTPNAQDTDSDGDGISDATEAGDTNPTTPPRDSDGDGDPDFVDQDSDNDGLRDDQETAAGTDPTNPDTDGDGDSDLVEVTIHELCVRSPSTCNGDPDPLNPGVGVSPLDYVFILPYEDPQQNRPLDFGTDVSIADVHFAMDTTASMGGEINALRNSLSGTVIPGITDPVNGIPNTAFGVSRYEDFPVGSYGGSTDLPFQLHQRVTTVVADVQAGVNALSLRSGADVPESGWESMYRVATGGALSWSGGSVAAFDPNTGGPQAAQAYNPATHGLLGGVGFRAGALPVLVHITDARSHDTTALPGGSCQSSDVYGGTVSAHSKAAAIAALQARGIRVVGVSSTAFTGGCNPRPDLVEAATATGAQVPPTAWDASRPAGCGAGQCCTGINGAGQAPVGGLCPLVFDVDSNGGGLGTSIVTAIKALANFAVLDVSTRKNSTPQPNAFGGTTDPSVFITDIIPVNLTPVPSGGIRLDPTGRIFLDVLPGTTATFDVQARNTVLMQARDAQVFTLQIEVLGDGITVLSTRQVVIIVPPRGSIIG
;
A
#
# COMPACT_ATOMS: atom_id res chain seq x y z
N MET A 1 27.12 -14.32 43.77
CA MET A 1 26.51 -14.12 45.11
C MET A 1 25.10 -14.68 45.02
N LYS A 2 24.91 -15.99 45.26
CA LYS A 2 24.35 -16.58 46.50
C LYS A 2 23.15 -15.82 47.08
N GLY A 3 21.98 -16.44 46.99
CA GLY A 3 20.77 -16.11 47.74
C GLY A 3 19.71 -17.19 47.55
N LEU A 4 19.80 -18.26 48.35
CA LEU A 4 18.89 -19.40 48.43
C LEU A 4 18.03 -19.28 49.72
N SER A 5 16.71 -19.44 49.59
CA SER A 5 15.75 -20.06 50.56
C SER A 5 15.57 -19.44 51.97
N PRO A 6 14.65 -19.90 52.87
CA PRO A 6 13.54 -20.89 52.73
C PRO A 6 12.20 -20.59 53.50
N LEU A 7 11.22 -21.49 53.33
CA LEU A 7 10.20 -22.03 54.26
C LEU A 7 9.31 -21.12 55.16
N ALA A 8 7.99 -21.35 55.17
CA ALA A 8 7.29 -22.16 56.20
C ALA A 8 5.74 -22.07 56.11
N ALA A 9 5.09 -23.21 56.31
CA ALA A 9 3.65 -23.44 56.38
C ALA A 9 3.07 -23.19 57.80
N VAL A 10 1.76 -22.93 57.89
CA VAL A 10 0.96 -23.20 59.11
C VAL A 10 -0.40 -23.81 58.73
N LEU A 11 -0.63 -24.99 59.33
CA LEU A 11 -1.83 -25.83 59.39
C LEU A 11 -3.04 -25.12 60.03
N LEU A 12 -4.25 -25.54 59.61
CA LEU A 12 -5.27 -26.01 60.55
C LEU A 12 -6.19 -27.01 59.84
N GLY A 13 -6.10 -28.28 60.25
CA GLY A 13 -7.03 -29.33 59.85
C GLY A 13 -8.20 -29.45 60.82
N PHE A 14 -9.22 -30.21 60.41
CA PHE A 14 -9.90 -31.13 61.32
C PHE A 14 -10.33 -32.38 60.55
N ALA A 15 -9.93 -33.52 61.09
CA ALA A 15 -10.17 -34.86 60.61
C ALA A 15 -11.52 -35.40 61.09
N ILE A 16 -12.01 -36.45 60.42
CA ILE A 16 -12.62 -37.71 60.93
C ILE A 16 -12.68 -38.61 59.67
N GLY A 17 -12.20 -39.85 59.60
CA GLY A 17 -11.56 -40.76 60.56
C GLY A 17 -11.69 -42.20 60.02
N CYS A 18 -10.58 -42.96 60.03
CA CYS A 18 -10.43 -44.42 60.16
C CYS A 18 -11.27 -45.36 59.24
N GLY A 19 -10.76 -46.38 58.55
CA GLY A 19 -9.53 -47.18 58.63
C GLY A 19 -9.73 -48.46 57.78
N PRO A 20 -8.71 -49.30 57.56
CA PRO A 20 -8.61 -50.17 56.39
C PRO A 20 -8.91 -51.67 56.65
N SER A 21 -8.91 -52.41 55.54
CA SER A 21 -8.54 -53.83 55.33
C SER A 21 -9.65 -54.85 55.01
N GLY A 22 -9.45 -55.51 53.85
CA GLY A 22 -9.79 -56.91 53.59
C GLY A 22 -11.17 -57.21 52.98
N SER A 23 -11.20 -57.66 51.73
CA SER A 23 -11.25 -59.10 51.41
C SER A 23 -11.84 -59.29 50.02
N ALA A 24 -11.14 -60.04 49.17
CA ALA A 24 -11.70 -60.59 47.95
C ALA A 24 -12.78 -61.62 48.30
N THR A 25 -13.96 -61.48 47.71
CA THR A 25 -14.93 -62.57 47.53
C THR A 25 -15.35 -62.60 46.07
N PRO A 26 -15.30 -63.76 45.40
CA PRO A 26 -15.86 -63.94 44.07
C PRO A 26 -17.36 -64.27 44.19
N ASP A 27 -18.19 -63.47 43.55
CA ASP A 27 -19.61 -63.75 43.29
C ASP A 27 -19.76 -63.53 41.78
N GLY A 28 -20.03 -64.54 40.95
CA GLY A 28 -21.23 -65.38 40.98
C GLY A 28 -22.22 -64.81 39.96
N GLY A 29 -22.29 -65.44 38.78
CA GLY A 29 -22.85 -64.86 37.56
C GLY A 29 -24.35 -64.48 37.56
N GLY A 30 -24.66 -63.50 36.70
CA GLY A 30 -25.99 -63.01 36.29
C GLY A 30 -25.82 -62.17 35.00
N PRO A 31 -26.87 -62.03 34.16
CA PRO A 31 -26.81 -62.11 32.70
C PRO A 31 -26.11 -60.92 32.02
N GLY A 32 -25.52 -61.21 30.86
CA GLY A 32 -24.65 -60.35 30.08
C GLY A 32 -25.16 -58.92 29.89
N ASP A 33 -24.22 -58.02 30.16
CA ASP A 33 -24.17 -56.66 29.63
C ASP A 33 -24.11 -56.72 28.09
N PRO A 34 -25.02 -56.07 27.34
CA PRO A 34 -24.96 -56.03 25.89
C PRO A 34 -23.97 -55.00 25.34
N ASP A 35 -23.21 -54.29 26.18
CA ASP A 35 -22.37 -53.16 25.77
C ASP A 35 -20.85 -53.47 25.78
N SER A 36 -20.49 -54.71 25.45
CA SER A 36 -19.10 -55.05 25.09
C SER A 36 -19.13 -55.72 23.73
N GLY A 37 -18.86 -54.97 22.66
CA GLY A 37 -18.85 -55.35 21.23
C GLY A 37 -17.94 -56.53 20.87
N THR A 38 -18.17 -57.68 21.49
CA THR A 38 -17.39 -58.93 21.35
C THR A 38 -18.29 -60.12 21.05
N GLY A 39 -19.58 -59.86 20.74
CA GLY A 39 -20.45 -60.86 20.18
C GLY A 39 -19.97 -61.29 18.79
N PRO A 40 -20.22 -62.53 18.35
CA PRO A 40 -19.79 -63.04 17.04
C PRO A 40 -20.40 -62.30 15.84
N GLU A 41 -21.33 -61.38 16.07
CA GLU A 41 -21.98 -60.54 15.06
C GLU A 41 -21.20 -59.23 14.80
N CYS A 42 -20.32 -58.78 15.72
CA CYS A 42 -19.44 -57.60 15.52
C CYS A 42 -18.03 -57.96 15.04
N GLN A 43 -17.91 -59.09 14.33
CA GLN A 43 -16.67 -59.54 13.69
C GLN A 43 -16.90 -59.84 12.21
N VAL A 44 -18.09 -59.53 11.72
CA VAL A 44 -18.46 -59.66 10.32
C VAL A 44 -17.99 -58.38 9.64
N ASP A 45 -17.37 -58.57 8.50
CA ASP A 45 -16.82 -57.59 7.57
C ASP A 45 -17.38 -58.07 6.22
N THR A 46 -18.40 -57.38 5.72
CA THR A 46 -19.30 -57.88 4.68
C THR A 46 -18.76 -57.63 3.26
N ASP A 47 -18.16 -56.47 3.01
CA ASP A 47 -17.47 -56.08 1.77
C ASP A 47 -15.99 -56.48 1.76
N GLY A 48 -15.39 -56.81 2.91
CA GLY A 48 -14.02 -57.27 3.04
C GLY A 48 -13.00 -56.13 3.05
N ASP A 49 -13.41 -54.95 3.48
CA ASP A 49 -12.62 -53.71 3.48
C ASP A 49 -11.76 -53.55 4.75
N THR A 50 -11.75 -54.52 5.67
CA THR A 50 -11.00 -54.48 6.94
C THR A 50 -11.59 -53.60 8.05
N ILE A 51 -12.79 -53.07 7.87
CA ILE A 51 -13.67 -52.52 8.90
C ILE A 51 -14.74 -53.58 9.22
N ASN A 52 -15.39 -53.52 10.38
CA ASN A 52 -16.49 -54.46 10.70
C ASN A 52 -17.84 -53.75 10.66
N ASP A 53 -18.88 -54.52 10.33
CA ASP A 53 -20.26 -54.03 10.18
C ASP A 53 -20.76 -53.23 11.41
N CYS A 54 -20.22 -53.48 12.62
CA CYS A 54 -20.60 -52.73 13.82
C CYS A 54 -19.92 -51.36 13.92
N ASN A 55 -18.67 -51.22 13.45
CA ASN A 55 -17.95 -49.94 13.39
C ASN A 55 -18.51 -49.04 12.27
N GLU A 56 -19.10 -49.63 11.23
CA GLU A 56 -19.74 -48.93 10.10
C GLU A 56 -21.18 -48.50 10.39
N GLY A 57 -21.65 -48.68 11.62
CA GLY A 57 -23.01 -48.30 12.04
C GLY A 57 -24.10 -49.28 11.61
N GLY A 58 -23.74 -50.43 11.02
CA GLY A 58 -24.65 -51.51 10.62
C GLY A 58 -25.26 -51.34 9.23
N PRO A 59 -26.20 -52.23 8.84
CA PRO A 59 -26.62 -52.41 7.44
C PRO A 59 -27.55 -51.31 6.89
N THR A 60 -27.64 -50.15 7.54
CA THR A 60 -28.57 -49.07 7.17
C THR A 60 -27.96 -47.68 7.15
N VAL A 61 -26.75 -47.51 7.68
CA VAL A 61 -26.02 -46.24 7.56
C VAL A 61 -25.43 -46.19 6.16
N ASP A 62 -25.53 -45.03 5.52
CA ASP A 62 -25.17 -44.76 4.13
C ASP A 62 -24.73 -43.29 4.13
N THR A 63 -23.42 -43.07 4.25
CA THR A 63 -22.81 -41.75 4.50
C THR A 63 -22.89 -40.87 3.25
N ASP A 64 -22.48 -41.38 2.08
CA ASP A 64 -22.47 -40.63 0.83
C ASP A 64 -23.84 -40.59 0.10
N SER A 65 -24.81 -41.39 0.58
CA SER A 65 -26.17 -41.51 0.04
C SER A 65 -26.25 -42.02 -1.40
N ASP A 66 -25.32 -42.86 -1.83
CA ASP A 66 -25.35 -43.51 -3.15
C ASP A 66 -26.36 -44.68 -3.25
N GLY A 67 -26.83 -45.16 -2.09
CA GLY A 67 -27.78 -46.27 -1.95
C GLY A 67 -27.17 -47.60 -1.52
N THR A 68 -25.86 -47.64 -1.29
CA THR A 68 -25.09 -48.74 -0.70
C THR A 68 -24.81 -48.40 0.77
N PRO A 69 -25.29 -49.21 1.74
CA PRO A 69 -24.93 -48.96 3.13
C PRO A 69 -23.43 -49.15 3.35
N ASN A 70 -22.81 -48.39 4.26
CA ASN A 70 -21.37 -48.38 4.54
C ASN A 70 -20.80 -49.81 4.67
N ALA A 71 -21.45 -50.67 5.46
CA ALA A 71 -21.08 -52.09 5.63
C ALA A 71 -21.21 -53.00 4.37
N GLN A 72 -21.47 -52.42 3.20
CA GLN A 72 -21.46 -53.07 1.88
C GLN A 72 -20.78 -52.20 0.83
N ASP A 73 -20.28 -51.03 1.23
CA ASP A 73 -19.57 -50.07 0.40
C ASP A 73 -18.06 -50.30 0.55
N THR A 74 -17.26 -49.74 -0.34
CA THR A 74 -15.79 -49.83 -0.24
C THR A 74 -15.13 -48.46 -0.26
N ASP A 75 -15.95 -47.41 -0.23
CA ASP A 75 -15.68 -45.97 -0.34
C ASP A 75 -16.92 -45.25 0.24
N SER A 76 -17.10 -45.38 1.55
CA SER A 76 -18.35 -45.08 2.27
C SER A 76 -18.73 -43.60 2.29
N ASP A 77 -17.75 -42.70 2.17
CA ASP A 77 -17.95 -41.24 2.13
C ASP A 77 -17.84 -40.66 0.70
N GLY A 78 -17.40 -41.47 -0.26
CA GLY A 78 -17.41 -41.20 -1.69
C GLY A 78 -16.35 -40.20 -2.14
N ASP A 79 -15.23 -40.09 -1.42
CA ASP A 79 -14.12 -39.19 -1.71
C ASP A 79 -13.12 -39.80 -2.74
N GLY A 80 -13.19 -41.12 -2.96
CA GLY A 80 -12.36 -41.88 -3.88
C GLY A 80 -11.09 -42.48 -3.26
N ILE A 81 -10.89 -42.32 -1.96
CA ILE A 81 -10.09 -43.21 -1.11
C ILE A 81 -10.98 -44.43 -0.78
N SER A 82 -10.38 -45.51 -0.30
CA SER A 82 -11.14 -46.72 0.01
C SER A 82 -11.15 -46.91 1.51
N ASP A 83 -12.25 -47.39 2.06
CA ASP A 83 -12.41 -47.70 3.49
C ASP A 83 -11.27 -48.59 4.02
N ALA A 84 -10.75 -49.50 3.19
CA ALA A 84 -9.59 -50.35 3.54
C ALA A 84 -8.25 -49.62 3.70
N THR A 85 -8.11 -48.46 3.07
CA THR A 85 -6.95 -47.57 3.21
C THR A 85 -7.12 -46.72 4.47
N GLU A 86 -8.33 -46.25 4.73
CA GLU A 86 -8.70 -45.40 5.87
C GLU A 86 -8.84 -46.17 7.19
N ALA A 87 -9.10 -47.48 7.15
CA ALA A 87 -9.15 -48.34 8.33
C ALA A 87 -7.88 -48.24 9.21
N GLY A 88 -6.74 -47.85 8.62
CA GLY A 88 -5.45 -47.63 9.30
C GLY A 88 -4.69 -48.91 9.65
N ASP A 89 -5.35 -50.07 9.65
CA ASP A 89 -4.72 -51.38 9.72
C ASP A 89 -5.53 -52.47 8.98
N THR A 90 -5.15 -53.74 9.09
CA THR A 90 -5.83 -54.85 8.39
C THR A 90 -6.63 -55.77 9.32
N ASN A 91 -6.85 -55.32 10.55
CA ASN A 91 -7.52 -56.06 11.60
C ASN A 91 -8.92 -55.46 11.82
N PRO A 92 -10.00 -56.07 11.32
CA PRO A 92 -11.36 -55.53 11.46
C PRO A 92 -11.89 -55.51 12.90
N THR A 93 -11.06 -55.82 13.90
CA THR A 93 -11.43 -55.84 15.31
C THR A 93 -10.83 -54.68 16.10
N THR A 94 -9.98 -53.86 15.47
CA THR A 94 -9.52 -52.57 16.02
C THR A 94 -10.55 -51.48 15.69
N PRO A 95 -10.65 -50.42 16.50
CA PRO A 95 -11.37 -49.22 16.11
C PRO A 95 -10.76 -48.66 14.81
N PRO A 96 -11.58 -48.16 13.86
CA PRO A 96 -11.08 -47.54 12.64
C PRO A 96 -10.26 -46.29 12.97
N ARG A 97 -9.45 -45.85 12.01
CA ARG A 97 -8.67 -44.61 12.15
C ARG A 97 -9.62 -43.41 12.23
N ASP A 98 -9.23 -42.45 13.05
CA ASP A 98 -9.89 -41.17 13.27
C ASP A 98 -8.73 -40.19 13.45
N SER A 99 -8.36 -39.52 12.36
CA SER A 99 -7.09 -38.80 12.21
C SER A 99 -7.10 -37.45 12.90
N ASP A 100 -8.25 -36.77 12.93
CA ASP A 100 -8.44 -35.48 13.57
C ASP A 100 -9.02 -35.60 15.01
N GLY A 101 -9.62 -36.75 15.34
CA GLY A 101 -10.19 -37.06 16.65
C GLY A 101 -11.56 -36.43 16.91
N ASP A 102 -12.33 -36.05 15.89
CA ASP A 102 -13.66 -35.46 16.07
C ASP A 102 -14.77 -36.49 16.37
N GLY A 103 -14.47 -37.77 16.11
CA GLY A 103 -15.31 -38.92 16.39
C GLY A 103 -16.03 -39.52 15.19
N ASP A 104 -15.93 -38.91 14.01
CA ASP A 104 -16.26 -39.51 12.73
C ASP A 104 -14.97 -40.16 12.15
N PRO A 105 -14.91 -41.49 11.99
CA PRO A 105 -13.69 -42.13 11.48
C PRO A 105 -13.40 -41.77 10.01
N ASP A 106 -12.13 -41.79 9.61
CA ASP A 106 -11.64 -41.38 8.27
C ASP A 106 -12.51 -41.92 7.11
N PHE A 107 -12.90 -43.20 7.12
CA PHE A 107 -13.72 -43.82 6.05
C PHE A 107 -15.16 -43.26 5.90
N VAL A 108 -15.63 -42.43 6.83
CA VAL A 108 -16.93 -41.73 6.74
C VAL A 108 -16.78 -40.21 6.77
N ASP A 109 -15.55 -39.70 6.79
CA ASP A 109 -15.23 -38.28 6.85
C ASP A 109 -14.55 -37.82 5.55
N GLN A 110 -15.08 -36.76 4.95
CA GLN A 110 -14.60 -36.23 3.66
C GLN A 110 -13.39 -35.29 3.79
N ASP A 111 -12.93 -35.04 5.01
CA ASP A 111 -11.85 -34.12 5.41
C ASP A 111 -11.16 -34.72 6.64
N SER A 112 -10.50 -35.88 6.48
CA SER A 112 -10.05 -36.78 7.56
C SER A 112 -9.14 -36.13 8.60
N ASP A 113 -8.45 -35.04 8.28
CA ASP A 113 -7.61 -34.28 9.21
C ASP A 113 -8.17 -32.89 9.59
N ASN A 114 -9.34 -32.55 9.03
CA ASN A 114 -10.12 -31.34 9.28
C ASN A 114 -9.34 -30.03 9.06
N ASP A 115 -8.35 -30.02 8.17
CA ASP A 115 -7.61 -28.82 7.78
C ASP A 115 -8.41 -27.89 6.85
N GLY A 116 -9.49 -28.42 6.26
CA GLY A 116 -10.38 -27.71 5.34
C GLY A 116 -10.06 -27.91 3.86
N LEU A 117 -9.20 -28.87 3.52
CA LEU A 117 -8.98 -29.38 2.18
C LEU A 117 -9.41 -30.85 2.17
N ARG A 118 -10.45 -31.18 1.40
CA ARG A 118 -10.96 -32.56 1.38
C ARG A 118 -9.93 -33.55 0.84
N ASP A 119 -10.01 -34.77 1.32
CA ASP A 119 -9.19 -35.93 0.95
C ASP A 119 -9.09 -36.15 -0.57
N ASP A 120 -10.19 -35.93 -1.31
CA ASP A 120 -10.24 -35.99 -2.78
C ASP A 120 -9.36 -34.90 -3.45
N GLN A 121 -9.32 -33.72 -2.85
CA GLN A 121 -8.51 -32.58 -3.27
C GLN A 121 -7.05 -32.75 -2.86
N GLU A 122 -6.81 -33.30 -1.67
CA GLU A 122 -5.50 -33.61 -1.14
C GLU A 122 -4.78 -34.65 -1.99
N THR A 123 -5.45 -35.76 -2.27
CA THR A 123 -4.96 -36.79 -3.18
C THR A 123 -4.62 -36.21 -4.56
N ALA A 124 -5.41 -35.25 -5.04
CA ALA A 124 -5.15 -34.57 -6.32
C ALA A 124 -3.96 -33.58 -6.24
N ALA A 125 -3.75 -32.94 -5.10
CA ALA A 125 -2.61 -32.07 -4.81
C ALA A 125 -1.32 -32.86 -4.49
N GLY A 126 -1.48 -34.12 -4.08
CA GLY A 126 -0.42 -35.00 -3.61
C GLY A 126 -0.09 -34.83 -2.12
N THR A 127 -0.93 -34.14 -1.36
CA THR A 127 -0.84 -34.00 0.10
C THR A 127 -1.35 -35.29 0.79
N ASP A 128 -1.08 -35.44 2.07
CA ASP A 128 -1.48 -36.59 2.88
C ASP A 128 -2.85 -36.30 3.51
N PRO A 129 -3.93 -37.01 3.11
CA PRO A 129 -5.31 -36.77 3.57
C PRO A 129 -5.53 -36.77 5.08
N THR A 130 -4.52 -37.19 5.83
CA THR A 130 -4.63 -37.50 7.24
C THR A 130 -3.59 -36.75 8.09
N ASN A 131 -3.01 -35.71 7.52
CA ASN A 131 -2.03 -34.86 8.13
C ASN A 131 -2.16 -33.42 7.62
N PRO A 132 -2.63 -32.47 8.45
CA PRO A 132 -3.09 -31.14 8.03
C PRO A 132 -1.98 -30.19 7.56
N ASP A 133 -0.74 -30.67 7.56
CA ASP A 133 0.50 -29.99 7.17
C ASP A 133 1.46 -31.10 6.70
N THR A 134 1.29 -31.51 5.44
CA THR A 134 1.95 -32.68 4.84
C THR A 134 3.46 -32.62 4.97
N ASP A 135 4.06 -31.44 4.82
CA ASP A 135 5.51 -31.29 4.83
C ASP A 135 6.09 -30.87 6.19
N GLY A 136 5.25 -30.39 7.10
CA GLY A 136 5.56 -30.10 8.49
C GLY A 136 6.28 -28.76 8.70
N ASP A 137 6.09 -27.79 7.82
CA ASP A 137 6.72 -26.47 7.92
C ASP A 137 5.89 -25.42 8.69
N GLY A 138 4.64 -25.76 8.99
CA GLY A 138 3.73 -25.03 9.87
C GLY A 138 2.65 -24.21 9.16
N ASP A 139 2.61 -24.22 7.83
CA ASP A 139 1.46 -23.79 7.04
C ASP A 139 0.58 -25.02 6.70
N SER A 140 -0.75 -24.85 6.67
CA SER A 140 -1.64 -26.00 6.39
C SER A 140 -1.79 -26.25 4.90
N ASP A 141 -2.11 -27.50 4.54
CA ASP A 141 -2.28 -27.92 3.14
C ASP A 141 -3.39 -27.10 2.44
N LEU A 142 -4.49 -26.79 3.14
CA LEU A 142 -5.51 -25.85 2.68
C LEU A 142 -4.90 -24.52 2.21
N VAL A 143 -4.02 -23.92 3.00
CA VAL A 143 -3.43 -22.61 2.69
C VAL A 143 -2.48 -22.72 1.52
N GLU A 144 -1.59 -23.71 1.53
CA GLU A 144 -0.56 -23.88 0.52
C GLU A 144 -1.14 -24.23 -0.84
N VAL A 145 -2.03 -25.23 -0.91
CA VAL A 145 -2.71 -25.61 -2.17
C VAL A 145 -3.52 -24.44 -2.71
N THR A 146 -4.24 -23.72 -1.85
CA THR A 146 -5.03 -22.55 -2.25
C THR A 146 -4.14 -21.44 -2.82
N ILE A 147 -3.02 -21.14 -2.17
CA ILE A 147 -2.11 -20.08 -2.61
C ILE A 147 -1.32 -20.52 -3.84
N HIS A 148 -0.92 -21.80 -3.93
CA HIS A 148 -0.29 -22.39 -5.12
C HIS A 148 -1.16 -22.17 -6.35
N GLU A 149 -2.46 -22.47 -6.27
CA GLU A 149 -3.39 -22.21 -7.37
C GLU A 149 -3.47 -20.72 -7.75
N LEU A 150 -3.48 -19.83 -6.76
CA LEU A 150 -3.43 -18.38 -7.00
C LEU A 150 -2.13 -17.97 -7.70
N CYS A 151 -1.00 -18.50 -7.26
CA CYS A 151 0.33 -18.23 -7.83
C CYS A 151 0.42 -18.67 -9.29
N VAL A 152 -0.06 -19.87 -9.61
CA VAL A 152 -0.08 -20.38 -10.98
C VAL A 152 -0.93 -19.48 -11.89
N ARG A 153 -2.08 -19.01 -11.41
CA ARG A 153 -3.00 -18.16 -12.19
C ARG A 153 -2.53 -16.71 -12.25
N SER A 154 -1.86 -16.22 -11.21
CA SER A 154 -1.41 -14.85 -11.04
C SER A 154 -0.05 -14.80 -10.33
N PRO A 155 1.07 -15.07 -11.01
CA PRO A 155 2.38 -15.19 -10.35
C PRO A 155 2.85 -13.93 -9.60
N SER A 156 2.29 -12.77 -9.92
CA SER A 156 2.58 -11.51 -9.24
C SER A 156 1.86 -11.33 -7.91
N THR A 157 0.95 -12.24 -7.52
CA THR A 157 0.10 -12.07 -6.33
C THR A 157 0.65 -12.72 -5.07
N CYS A 158 1.72 -13.47 -5.19
CA CYS A 158 2.36 -14.19 -4.10
C CYS A 158 3.88 -13.99 -4.16
N ASN A 159 4.56 -14.23 -3.04
CA ASN A 159 5.99 -13.97 -2.89
C ASN A 159 6.84 -15.22 -3.13
N GLY A 160 6.42 -16.04 -4.08
CA GLY A 160 6.87 -17.41 -4.26
C GLY A 160 5.66 -18.31 -4.46
N ASP A 161 5.89 -19.47 -5.05
CA ASP A 161 4.87 -20.51 -5.15
C ASP A 161 5.09 -21.44 -3.95
N PRO A 162 4.19 -21.46 -2.94
CA PRO A 162 4.31 -22.43 -1.86
C PRO A 162 4.16 -23.84 -2.45
N ASP A 163 4.95 -24.78 -1.94
CA ASP A 163 4.98 -26.17 -2.39
C ASP A 163 4.62 -27.04 -1.20
N PRO A 164 3.37 -27.55 -1.12
CA PRO A 164 2.84 -28.25 0.07
C PRO A 164 3.54 -29.58 0.37
N LEU A 165 4.51 -29.98 -0.46
CA LEU A 165 5.27 -31.22 -0.32
C LEU A 165 6.74 -30.97 0.01
N ASN A 166 7.12 -29.73 0.33
CA ASN A 166 8.51 -29.31 0.44
C ASN A 166 8.72 -28.29 1.57
N PRO A 167 9.23 -28.74 2.73
CA PRO A 167 9.23 -27.96 3.97
C PRO A 167 10.25 -26.80 4.00
N GLY A 168 10.89 -26.52 2.87
CA GLY A 168 11.72 -25.35 2.65
C GLY A 168 11.01 -24.24 1.89
N VAL A 169 9.76 -24.44 1.48
CA VAL A 169 9.00 -23.59 0.56
C VAL A 169 7.53 -23.42 1.02
N GLY A 170 7.30 -23.10 2.29
CA GLY A 170 5.97 -22.68 2.76
C GLY A 170 5.55 -21.27 2.37
N VAL A 171 4.47 -20.81 3.00
CA VAL A 171 3.85 -19.51 2.75
C VAL A 171 4.80 -18.39 3.13
N SER A 172 4.98 -17.43 2.23
CA SER A 172 5.91 -16.34 2.51
C SER A 172 5.41 -15.53 3.71
N PRO A 173 6.29 -15.06 4.61
CA PRO A 173 5.92 -14.07 5.62
C PRO A 173 5.35 -12.75 5.03
N LEU A 174 5.53 -12.56 3.72
CA LEU A 174 4.96 -11.46 2.97
C LEU A 174 3.52 -11.72 2.49
N ASP A 175 3.10 -12.98 2.38
CA ASP A 175 1.75 -13.41 2.03
C ASP A 175 0.85 -13.22 3.24
N TYR A 176 -0.08 -12.26 3.13
CA TYR A 176 -0.90 -11.83 4.26
C TYR A 176 -2.28 -12.51 4.19
N VAL A 177 -2.37 -13.69 4.80
CA VAL A 177 -3.50 -14.61 4.66
C VAL A 177 -4.45 -14.55 5.86
N PHE A 178 -5.75 -14.70 5.64
CA PHE A 178 -6.73 -14.96 6.69
C PHE A 178 -7.59 -16.15 6.30
N ILE A 179 -7.75 -17.11 7.20
CA ILE A 179 -8.76 -18.17 7.09
C ILE A 179 -9.96 -17.72 7.92
N LEU A 180 -11.10 -17.46 7.28
CA LEU A 180 -12.27 -16.84 7.92
C LEU A 180 -13.53 -17.72 7.77
N PRO A 181 -13.73 -18.71 8.64
CA PRO A 181 -15.00 -19.43 8.75
C PRO A 181 -16.17 -18.47 9.03
N TYR A 182 -17.39 -18.91 8.70
CA TYR A 182 -18.55 -18.03 8.80
C TYR A 182 -18.98 -17.81 10.26
N GLU A 183 -19.16 -16.55 10.66
CA GLU A 183 -19.51 -16.10 12.02
C GLU A 183 -18.47 -16.33 13.12
N ASP A 184 -17.32 -16.91 12.77
CA ASP A 184 -16.20 -17.12 13.68
C ASP A 184 -15.69 -15.83 14.33
N PRO A 185 -14.96 -15.95 15.46
CA PRO A 185 -14.34 -14.81 16.12
C PRO A 185 -13.46 -14.00 15.17
N GLN A 186 -13.36 -12.70 15.45
CA GLN A 186 -12.49 -11.82 14.67
C GLN A 186 -11.02 -12.23 14.84
N GLN A 187 -10.29 -12.28 13.73
CA GLN A 187 -8.83 -12.44 13.72
C GLN A 187 -8.17 -11.07 13.60
N ASN A 188 -7.10 -10.88 14.36
CA ASN A 188 -6.31 -9.65 14.38
C ASN A 188 -4.86 -10.01 14.04
N ARG A 189 -4.31 -9.40 12.98
CA ARG A 189 -2.92 -9.60 12.58
C ARG A 189 -2.22 -8.24 12.46
N PRO A 190 -1.00 -8.07 12.98
CA PRO A 190 -0.22 -6.88 12.70
C PRO A 190 0.28 -6.90 11.26
N LEU A 191 0.42 -5.73 10.65
CA LEU A 191 0.95 -5.53 9.32
C LEU A 191 1.90 -4.33 9.30
N ASP A 192 3.15 -4.61 8.95
CA ASP A 192 4.21 -3.62 8.87
C ASP A 192 4.42 -3.12 7.44
N PHE A 193 4.59 -1.81 7.33
CA PHE A 193 4.84 -1.13 6.05
C PHE A 193 5.95 -0.11 6.16
N GLY A 194 6.79 -0.04 5.12
CA GLY A 194 7.69 1.09 4.90
C GLY A 194 6.92 2.34 4.48
N THR A 195 7.39 3.51 4.91
CA THR A 195 6.82 4.82 4.56
C THR A 195 7.67 5.57 3.53
N ASP A 196 8.63 4.90 2.91
CA ASP A 196 9.45 5.47 1.85
C ASP A 196 8.62 5.87 0.63
N VAL A 197 8.95 7.03 0.05
CA VAL A 197 8.33 7.48 -1.20
C VAL A 197 8.93 6.66 -2.35
N SER A 198 8.17 5.69 -2.86
CA SER A 198 8.59 4.82 -3.95
C SER A 198 8.18 5.34 -5.34
N ILE A 199 7.14 6.18 -5.41
CA ILE A 199 6.59 6.73 -6.65
C ILE A 199 6.40 8.26 -6.55
N ALA A 200 6.93 9.00 -7.52
CA ALA A 200 6.75 10.45 -7.60
C ALA A 200 6.71 10.96 -9.03
N ASP A 201 6.00 12.06 -9.25
CA ASP A 201 5.91 12.71 -10.54
C ASP A 201 6.38 14.15 -10.42
N VAL A 202 7.40 14.51 -11.20
CA VAL A 202 8.07 15.81 -11.11
C VAL A 202 7.76 16.63 -12.35
N HIS A 203 6.98 17.68 -12.18
CA HIS A 203 6.65 18.60 -13.26
C HIS A 203 7.46 19.90 -13.16
N PHE A 204 8.19 20.25 -14.21
CA PHE A 204 8.94 21.50 -14.29
C PHE A 204 8.06 22.61 -14.89
N ALA A 205 7.74 23.63 -14.10
CA ALA A 205 7.16 24.86 -14.61
C ALA A 205 8.26 25.92 -14.73
N MET A 206 8.63 26.22 -15.97
CA MET A 206 9.71 27.14 -16.29
C MET A 206 9.17 28.51 -16.71
N ASP A 207 9.60 29.56 -16.01
CA ASP A 207 9.49 30.92 -16.51
C ASP A 207 10.34 31.07 -17.78
N THR A 208 9.75 31.61 -18.85
CA THR A 208 10.47 31.82 -20.11
C THR A 208 10.58 33.27 -20.54
N THR A 209 10.40 34.23 -19.64
CA THR A 209 10.65 35.64 -19.96
C THR A 209 12.13 35.93 -20.17
N ALA A 210 12.44 37.13 -20.68
CA ALA A 210 13.71 37.41 -21.36
C ALA A 210 14.97 37.22 -20.49
N SER A 211 14.81 37.29 -19.17
CA SER A 211 15.88 37.13 -18.19
C SER A 211 16.27 35.67 -17.92
N MET A 212 15.38 34.70 -18.20
CA MET A 212 15.54 33.28 -17.86
C MET A 212 16.47 32.47 -18.79
N GLY A 213 17.27 33.15 -19.62
CA GLY A 213 18.05 32.50 -20.67
C GLY A 213 19.12 31.55 -20.16
N GLY A 214 19.74 31.86 -19.02
CA GLY A 214 20.76 31.02 -18.40
C GLY A 214 20.15 29.74 -17.82
N GLU A 215 19.05 29.89 -17.10
CA GLU A 215 18.30 28.86 -16.39
C GLU A 215 17.70 27.84 -17.35
N ILE A 216 17.09 28.30 -18.45
CA ILE A 216 16.57 27.42 -19.51
C ILE A 216 17.69 26.56 -20.09
N ASN A 217 18.86 27.16 -20.38
CA ASN A 217 20.00 26.43 -20.91
C ASN A 217 20.58 25.46 -19.86
N ALA A 218 20.64 25.86 -18.59
CA ALA A 218 21.08 25.00 -17.51
C ALA A 218 20.17 23.77 -17.34
N LEU A 219 18.84 23.94 -17.40
CA LEU A 219 17.91 22.81 -17.34
C LEU A 219 18.08 21.88 -18.55
N ARG A 220 18.13 22.42 -19.78
CA ARG A 220 18.36 21.63 -21.01
C ARG A 220 19.61 20.76 -20.92
N ASN A 221 20.70 21.33 -20.42
CA ASN A 221 22.01 20.68 -20.37
C ASN A 221 22.13 19.67 -19.22
N SER A 222 21.36 19.84 -18.14
CA SER A 222 21.47 19.02 -16.93
C SER A 222 20.36 17.97 -16.78
N LEU A 223 19.25 18.09 -17.51
CA LEU A 223 18.07 17.24 -17.31
C LEU A 223 18.39 15.74 -17.41
N SER A 224 18.86 15.27 -18.56
CA SER A 224 19.13 13.85 -18.79
C SER A 224 20.44 13.36 -18.16
N GLY A 225 21.39 14.26 -17.89
CA GLY A 225 22.73 13.89 -17.39
C GLY A 225 22.90 14.03 -15.88
N THR A 226 22.02 14.76 -15.19
CA THR A 226 22.18 15.08 -13.77
C THR A 226 20.85 15.04 -13.03
N VAL A 227 19.81 15.73 -13.52
CA VAL A 227 18.55 15.89 -12.80
C VAL A 227 17.80 14.56 -12.69
N ILE A 228 17.46 13.96 -13.83
CA ILE A 228 16.69 12.71 -13.86
C ILE A 228 17.49 11.58 -13.19
N PRO A 229 18.75 11.28 -13.57
CA PRO A 229 19.53 10.22 -12.91
C PRO A 229 19.74 10.48 -11.42
N GLY A 230 19.87 11.75 -11.02
CA GLY A 230 19.99 12.13 -9.62
C GLY A 230 18.72 11.81 -8.84
N ILE A 231 17.54 12.13 -9.38
CA ILE A 231 16.24 11.87 -8.75
C ILE A 231 15.92 10.37 -8.75
N THR A 232 16.22 9.65 -9.82
CA THR A 232 15.90 8.20 -9.99
C THR A 232 16.98 7.28 -9.42
N ASP A 233 17.85 7.81 -8.56
CA ASP A 233 18.92 7.03 -7.94
C ASP A 233 18.32 5.87 -7.12
N PRO A 234 18.72 4.60 -7.35
CA PRO A 234 18.09 3.45 -6.71
C PRO A 234 18.43 3.30 -5.22
N VAL A 235 19.38 4.07 -4.70
CA VAL A 235 19.83 4.00 -3.30
C VAL A 235 19.28 5.15 -2.48
N ASN A 236 19.30 6.37 -3.02
CA ASN A 236 18.94 7.60 -2.29
C ASN A 236 17.90 8.47 -3.02
N GLY A 237 17.30 7.95 -4.09
CA GLY A 237 16.30 8.62 -4.91
C GLY A 237 14.96 7.89 -4.88
N ILE A 238 14.09 8.25 -5.82
CA ILE A 238 12.74 7.70 -5.94
C ILE A 238 12.74 6.74 -7.14
N PRO A 239 12.50 5.43 -6.93
CA PRO A 239 12.70 4.42 -7.97
C PRO A 239 11.71 4.54 -9.13
N ASN A 240 10.46 4.91 -8.87
CA ASN A 240 9.43 5.02 -9.90
C ASN A 240 9.03 6.49 -10.15
N THR A 241 9.67 7.13 -11.13
CA THR A 241 9.40 8.55 -11.43
C THR A 241 8.97 8.82 -12.86
N ALA A 242 8.13 9.85 -13.01
CA ALA A 242 7.75 10.43 -14.28
C ALA A 242 8.00 11.93 -14.25
N PHE A 243 8.22 12.52 -15.42
CA PHE A 243 8.56 13.94 -15.55
C PHE A 243 7.71 14.63 -16.59
N GLY A 244 7.44 15.92 -16.39
CA GLY A 244 6.72 16.78 -17.33
C GLY A 244 7.33 18.17 -17.39
N VAL A 245 6.98 18.95 -18.41
CA VAL A 245 7.41 20.35 -18.51
C VAL A 245 6.33 21.25 -19.09
N SER A 246 6.13 22.37 -18.43
CA SER A 246 5.34 23.50 -18.93
C SER A 246 6.17 24.77 -18.86
N ARG A 247 5.67 25.80 -19.55
CA ARG A 247 6.19 27.15 -19.42
C ARG A 247 5.09 28.13 -19.06
N TYR A 248 5.51 29.28 -18.57
CA TYR A 248 4.68 30.44 -18.37
C TYR A 248 5.51 31.69 -18.61
N GLU A 249 4.79 32.76 -18.92
CA GLU A 249 5.32 34.10 -19.13
C GLU A 249 4.41 35.06 -18.35
N ASP A 250 3.83 36.02 -19.05
CA ASP A 250 2.76 36.88 -18.55
C ASP A 250 1.47 36.67 -19.36
N PHE A 251 0.44 37.43 -19.02
CA PHE A 251 -0.80 37.50 -19.76
C PHE A 251 -0.63 38.39 -20.99
N PRO A 252 -1.28 38.03 -22.11
CA PRO A 252 -1.18 38.78 -23.37
C PRO A 252 -2.05 40.04 -23.37
N VAL A 253 -1.73 40.95 -22.44
CA VAL A 253 -2.39 42.24 -22.23
C VAL A 253 -1.27 43.27 -22.09
N GLY A 254 -1.28 44.31 -22.93
CA GLY A 254 -0.10 45.17 -23.14
C GLY A 254 0.45 45.95 -21.94
N SER A 255 -0.22 45.94 -20.78
CA SER A 255 0.34 46.47 -19.52
C SER A 255 1.19 45.46 -18.75
N TYR A 256 1.11 44.18 -19.12
CA TYR A 256 1.70 43.02 -18.45
C TYR A 256 2.57 42.24 -19.44
N GLY A 257 2.01 41.80 -20.56
CA GLY A 257 2.72 41.03 -21.59
C GLY A 257 2.39 41.43 -23.03
N GLY A 258 3.19 40.92 -23.95
CA GLY A 258 2.96 41.00 -25.39
C GLY A 258 1.82 40.11 -25.86
N SER A 259 1.28 40.37 -27.07
CA SER A 259 0.13 39.62 -27.61
C SER A 259 0.37 38.12 -27.86
N THR A 260 1.61 37.65 -27.73
CA THR A 260 2.02 36.25 -27.92
C THR A 260 2.32 35.52 -26.62
N ASP A 261 2.28 36.23 -25.49
CA ASP A 261 2.58 35.65 -24.19
C ASP A 261 1.45 34.74 -23.74
N LEU A 262 1.81 33.69 -23.02
CA LEU A 262 0.85 32.76 -22.46
C LEU A 262 1.08 32.63 -20.96
N PRO A 263 0.01 32.79 -20.15
CA PRO A 263 0.13 32.59 -18.72
C PRO A 263 0.38 31.12 -18.34
N PHE A 264 0.17 30.20 -19.29
CA PHE A 264 0.53 28.80 -19.16
C PHE A 264 0.57 28.12 -20.53
N GLN A 265 1.55 27.25 -20.75
CA GLN A 265 1.57 26.32 -21.88
C GLN A 265 2.25 25.01 -21.49
N LEU A 266 1.54 23.90 -21.66
CA LEU A 266 2.08 22.56 -21.47
C LEU A 266 2.88 22.13 -22.70
N HIS A 267 4.18 21.86 -22.53
CA HIS A 267 5.05 21.35 -23.59
C HIS A 267 5.11 19.83 -23.62
N GLN A 268 5.12 19.22 -22.43
CA GLN A 268 5.17 17.78 -22.27
C GLN A 268 4.38 17.40 -21.03
N ARG A 269 3.36 16.54 -21.21
CA ARG A 269 2.65 15.92 -20.09
C ARG A 269 3.60 15.05 -19.29
N VAL A 270 3.24 14.76 -18.05
CA VAL A 270 4.01 13.85 -17.21
C VAL A 270 4.08 12.47 -17.87
N THR A 271 5.31 11.98 -18.06
CA THR A 271 5.62 10.70 -18.68
C THR A 271 6.87 10.07 -18.10
N THR A 272 6.94 8.74 -18.07
CA THR A 272 8.16 7.98 -17.72
C THR A 272 9.19 7.97 -18.87
N VAL A 273 8.83 8.47 -20.05
CA VAL A 273 9.69 8.49 -21.24
C VAL A 273 10.61 9.71 -21.22
N VAL A 274 11.83 9.55 -20.71
CA VAL A 274 12.82 10.62 -20.55
C VAL A 274 13.10 11.42 -21.85
N ALA A 275 13.11 10.74 -23.00
CA ALA A 275 13.37 11.37 -24.29
C ALA A 275 12.31 12.44 -24.65
N ASP A 276 11.04 12.18 -24.34
CA ASP A 276 9.94 13.12 -24.60
C ASP A 276 10.04 14.35 -23.69
N VAL A 277 10.43 14.13 -22.43
CA VAL A 277 10.66 15.20 -21.44
C VAL A 277 11.81 16.10 -21.89
N GLN A 278 12.92 15.50 -22.35
CA GLN A 278 14.03 16.26 -22.90
C GLN A 278 13.62 17.04 -24.16
N ALA A 279 12.79 16.47 -25.04
CA ALA A 279 12.26 17.16 -26.20
C ALA A 279 11.41 18.37 -25.80
N GLY A 280 10.54 18.23 -24.79
CA GLY A 280 9.76 19.33 -24.23
C GLY A 280 10.63 20.44 -23.63
N VAL A 281 11.67 20.09 -22.88
CA VAL A 281 12.62 21.06 -22.30
C VAL A 281 13.43 21.76 -23.40
N ASN A 282 13.79 21.05 -24.48
CA ASN A 282 14.44 21.64 -25.64
C ASN A 282 13.51 22.62 -26.39
N ALA A 283 12.21 22.41 -26.35
CA ALA A 283 11.19 23.24 -27.00
C ALA A 283 10.85 24.54 -26.24
N LEU A 284 11.30 24.68 -24.98
CA LEU A 284 11.24 25.95 -24.26
C LEU A 284 11.88 27.06 -25.11
N SER A 285 11.40 28.28 -25.07
CA SER A 285 11.99 29.37 -25.85
C SER A 285 11.80 30.68 -25.12
N LEU A 286 12.83 31.54 -25.14
CA LEU A 286 12.75 32.85 -24.52
C LEU A 286 11.66 33.70 -25.19
N ARG A 287 10.92 34.39 -24.35
CA ARG A 287 9.86 35.35 -24.65
C ARG A 287 10.19 36.66 -23.93
N SER A 288 9.23 37.55 -23.80
CA SER A 288 9.42 38.85 -23.14
C SER A 288 8.17 39.17 -22.34
N GLY A 289 8.33 39.66 -21.11
CA GLY A 289 7.27 40.36 -20.39
C GLY A 289 7.32 41.87 -20.68
N ALA A 290 6.26 42.59 -20.37
CA ALA A 290 6.18 44.05 -20.42
C ALA A 290 6.32 44.70 -19.04
N ASP A 291 6.04 43.96 -17.96
CA ASP A 291 6.41 44.32 -16.59
C ASP A 291 7.24 43.23 -15.89
N VAL A 292 7.46 43.38 -14.57
CA VAL A 292 8.39 42.53 -13.82
C VAL A 292 7.68 41.30 -13.23
N PRO A 293 6.52 41.41 -12.55
CA PRO A 293 5.87 40.23 -12.06
C PRO A 293 5.33 39.40 -13.24
N GLU A 294 5.26 38.09 -13.05
CA GLU A 294 4.88 37.12 -14.09
C GLU A 294 3.62 36.36 -13.68
N SER A 295 3.15 35.44 -14.52
CA SER A 295 1.91 34.68 -14.29
C SER A 295 2.06 33.43 -13.39
N GLY A 296 3.07 33.37 -12.53
CA GLY A 296 3.45 32.14 -11.80
C GLY A 296 2.32 31.51 -10.97
N TRP A 297 1.49 32.31 -10.27
CA TRP A 297 0.32 31.80 -9.53
C TRP A 297 -0.73 31.16 -10.44
N GLU A 298 -0.99 31.73 -11.61
CA GLU A 298 -1.89 31.12 -12.60
C GLU A 298 -1.27 29.82 -13.13
N SER A 299 0.02 29.83 -13.47
CA SER A 299 0.75 28.62 -13.89
C SER A 299 0.61 27.47 -12.89
N MET A 300 0.79 27.73 -11.59
CA MET A 300 0.58 26.73 -10.53
C MET A 300 -0.87 26.23 -10.47
N TYR A 301 -1.86 27.14 -10.53
CA TYR A 301 -3.27 26.77 -10.56
C TYR A 301 -3.60 25.88 -11.77
N ARG A 302 -2.99 26.14 -12.92
CA ARG A 302 -3.16 25.36 -14.15
C ARG A 302 -2.54 23.98 -14.06
N VAL A 303 -1.34 23.87 -13.50
CA VAL A 303 -0.72 22.57 -13.21
C VAL A 303 -1.63 21.74 -12.31
N ALA A 304 -2.25 22.36 -11.30
CA ALA A 304 -3.13 21.67 -10.37
C ALA A 304 -4.49 21.27 -10.99
N THR A 305 -5.12 22.13 -11.79
CA THR A 305 -6.52 21.94 -12.20
C THR A 305 -6.70 21.45 -13.63
N GLY A 306 -5.86 21.91 -14.56
CA GLY A 306 -6.06 21.68 -16.00
C GLY A 306 -7.30 22.38 -16.59
N GLY A 307 -7.90 23.34 -15.88
CA GLY A 307 -9.06 24.10 -16.38
C GLY A 307 -8.77 24.84 -17.68
N ALA A 308 -9.75 25.46 -18.34
CA ALA A 308 -9.50 26.35 -19.50
C ALA A 308 -9.41 27.83 -19.05
N LEU A 309 -8.66 28.66 -19.79
CA LEU A 309 -8.55 30.11 -19.56
C LEU A 309 -8.72 30.80 -20.90
N SER A 310 -9.51 31.88 -20.95
CA SER A 310 -9.80 32.59 -22.19
C SER A 310 -9.82 34.10 -21.94
N TRP A 311 -9.42 34.86 -22.95
CA TRP A 311 -9.43 36.32 -22.96
C TRP A 311 -9.77 36.82 -24.37
N SER A 312 -9.92 38.13 -24.53
CA SER A 312 -10.17 38.72 -25.84
C SER A 312 -8.94 38.53 -26.75
N GLY A 313 -9.04 37.61 -27.71
CA GLY A 313 -7.99 37.36 -28.71
C GLY A 313 -7.13 36.12 -28.47
N GLY A 314 -7.40 35.32 -27.42
CA GLY A 314 -6.68 34.06 -27.19
C GLY A 314 -7.26 33.22 -26.05
N SER A 315 -6.72 32.01 -25.92
CA SER A 315 -7.11 31.07 -24.86
C SER A 315 -6.02 30.04 -24.62
N VAL A 316 -5.94 29.56 -23.38
CA VAL A 316 -5.27 28.30 -23.03
C VAL A 316 -6.33 27.23 -22.85
N ALA A 317 -6.30 26.22 -23.71
CA ALA A 317 -7.24 25.10 -23.66
C ALA A 317 -7.14 24.33 -22.33
N ALA A 318 -8.23 23.65 -21.95
CA ALA A 318 -8.18 22.70 -20.85
C ALA A 318 -7.23 21.53 -21.18
N PHE A 319 -6.70 20.90 -20.14
CA PHE A 319 -5.94 19.67 -20.28
C PHE A 319 -6.83 18.57 -20.83
N ASP A 320 -6.38 17.93 -21.91
CA ASP A 320 -7.05 16.76 -22.48
C ASP A 320 -6.32 15.49 -22.02
N PRO A 321 -6.92 14.63 -21.19
CA PRO A 321 -6.29 13.40 -20.72
C PRO A 321 -5.88 12.45 -21.86
N ASN A 322 -6.60 12.46 -22.98
CA ASN A 322 -6.38 11.55 -24.10
C ASN A 322 -5.21 11.97 -24.99
N THR A 323 -4.93 13.28 -25.05
CA THR A 323 -3.91 13.84 -25.95
C THR A 323 -2.81 14.61 -25.23
N GLY A 324 -2.92 14.88 -23.91
CA GLY A 324 -2.00 15.77 -23.20
C GLY A 324 -2.20 17.25 -23.51
N GLY A 325 -3.16 17.62 -24.36
CA GLY A 325 -3.38 19.00 -24.80
C GLY A 325 -2.67 19.34 -26.13
N PRO A 326 -2.92 20.54 -26.68
CA PRO A 326 -2.57 20.84 -28.07
C PRO A 326 -1.06 20.89 -28.34
N GLN A 327 -0.25 21.30 -27.37
CA GLN A 327 1.20 21.46 -27.51
C GLN A 327 2.03 20.32 -26.93
N ALA A 328 1.44 19.50 -26.06
CA ALA A 328 2.02 18.25 -25.59
C ALA A 328 1.33 17.03 -26.24
N ALA A 329 0.85 17.20 -27.48
CA ALA A 329 -0.02 16.27 -28.17
C ALA A 329 0.61 14.87 -28.29
N GLN A 330 0.23 13.98 -27.39
CA GLN A 330 0.68 12.60 -27.28
C GLN A 330 -0.52 11.72 -26.94
N ALA A 331 -0.68 10.63 -27.68
CA ALA A 331 -1.71 9.65 -27.39
C ALA A 331 -1.53 9.13 -25.94
N TYR A 332 -2.64 9.05 -25.21
CA TYR A 332 -2.64 8.50 -23.87
C TYR A 332 -2.14 7.05 -23.88
N ASN A 333 -1.21 6.76 -22.97
CA ASN A 333 -0.67 5.44 -22.74
C ASN A 333 -0.70 5.20 -21.22
N PRO A 334 -1.56 4.30 -20.71
CA PRO A 334 -1.68 4.05 -19.28
C PRO A 334 -0.40 3.50 -18.63
N ALA A 335 0.53 2.93 -19.42
CA ALA A 335 1.80 2.44 -18.90
C ALA A 335 2.81 3.56 -18.59
N THR A 336 2.66 4.74 -19.21
CA THR A 336 3.65 5.83 -19.11
C THR A 336 3.05 7.14 -18.66
N HIS A 337 1.74 7.35 -18.80
CA HIS A 337 1.06 8.62 -18.57
C HIS A 337 0.05 8.54 -17.43
N GLY A 338 -0.03 9.62 -16.65
CA GLY A 338 -1.10 9.86 -15.69
C GLY A 338 -2.21 10.73 -16.25
N LEU A 339 -3.28 10.89 -15.46
CA LEU A 339 -4.52 11.58 -15.86
C LEU A 339 -4.88 12.77 -14.95
N LEU A 340 -4.17 12.93 -13.83
CA LEU A 340 -4.54 13.89 -12.78
C LEU A 340 -3.90 15.27 -13.03
N GLY A 341 -4.61 16.32 -12.63
CA GLY A 341 -4.10 17.70 -12.81
C GLY A 341 -4.17 18.21 -14.24
N GLY A 342 -3.53 19.35 -14.46
CA GLY A 342 -3.38 19.95 -15.79
C GLY A 342 -2.15 19.48 -16.55
N VAL A 343 -1.42 18.51 -16.02
CA VAL A 343 -0.18 17.98 -16.59
C VAL A 343 -0.16 16.46 -16.68
N GLY A 344 -1.16 15.77 -16.11
CA GLY A 344 -1.28 14.32 -16.19
C GLY A 344 -0.44 13.56 -15.15
N PHE A 345 -0.42 14.00 -13.89
CA PHE A 345 0.13 13.22 -12.77
C PHE A 345 -0.52 11.83 -12.68
N ARG A 346 0.26 10.82 -12.32
CA ARG A 346 -0.15 9.43 -12.14
C ARG A 346 -0.85 9.26 -10.80
N ALA A 347 -1.85 8.36 -10.76
CA ALA A 347 -2.50 8.01 -9.52
C ALA A 347 -1.50 7.35 -8.56
N GLY A 348 -1.59 7.69 -7.28
CA GLY A 348 -0.69 7.17 -6.24
C GLY A 348 0.71 7.77 -6.23
N ALA A 349 1.13 8.56 -7.22
CA ALA A 349 2.42 9.23 -7.20
C ALA A 349 2.43 10.43 -6.25
N LEU A 350 3.57 10.74 -5.62
CA LEU A 350 3.82 12.05 -4.99
C LEU A 350 3.93 13.11 -6.09
N PRO A 351 2.97 14.05 -6.22
CA PRO A 351 3.04 15.05 -7.26
C PRO A 351 3.93 16.21 -6.78
N VAL A 352 5.00 16.47 -7.51
CA VAL A 352 5.98 17.53 -7.21
C VAL A 352 5.98 18.54 -8.35
N LEU A 353 5.76 19.81 -8.01
CA LEU A 353 5.90 20.92 -8.94
C LEU A 353 7.21 21.65 -8.66
N VAL A 354 8.15 21.59 -9.59
CA VAL A 354 9.35 22.42 -9.56
C VAL A 354 9.05 23.72 -10.29
N HIS A 355 8.85 24.80 -9.53
CA HIS A 355 8.54 26.12 -10.08
C HIS A 355 9.81 26.97 -10.13
N ILE A 356 10.20 27.39 -11.34
CA ILE A 356 11.47 28.04 -11.62
C ILE A 356 11.18 29.43 -12.17
N THR A 357 11.68 30.49 -11.52
CA THR A 357 11.56 31.89 -11.95
C THR A 357 12.62 32.76 -11.29
N ASP A 358 12.88 33.92 -11.89
CA ASP A 358 13.65 35.00 -11.31
C ASP A 358 12.79 36.19 -10.86
N ALA A 359 11.47 36.12 -11.01
CA ALA A 359 10.54 37.23 -10.80
C ALA A 359 9.30 36.87 -9.94
N ARG A 360 8.77 37.87 -9.23
CA ARG A 360 7.53 37.75 -8.46
C ARG A 360 6.37 37.29 -9.35
N SER A 361 5.35 36.71 -8.74
CA SER A 361 4.09 36.42 -9.44
C SER A 361 3.06 37.51 -9.16
N HIS A 362 2.38 37.97 -10.21
CA HIS A 362 1.19 38.81 -10.07
C HIS A 362 0.07 38.09 -9.29
N ASP A 363 -0.73 38.83 -8.54
CA ASP A 363 -1.90 38.33 -7.80
C ASP A 363 -3.13 39.21 -8.06
N THR A 364 -4.29 38.79 -7.55
CA THR A 364 -5.54 39.57 -7.52
C THR A 364 -5.55 40.61 -6.39
N THR A 365 -4.57 40.58 -5.50
CA THR A 365 -4.39 41.53 -4.39
C THR A 365 -2.97 42.07 -4.37
N ALA A 366 -2.77 43.25 -3.78
CA ALA A 366 -1.45 43.89 -3.76
C ALA A 366 -0.44 43.04 -2.98
N LEU A 367 0.75 42.82 -3.56
CA LEU A 367 1.79 42.03 -2.94
C LEU A 367 2.34 42.72 -1.67
N PRO A 368 2.64 41.95 -0.59
CA PRO A 368 3.31 42.48 0.58
C PRO A 368 4.73 42.96 0.26
N GLY A 369 5.04 44.22 0.61
CA GLY A 369 6.39 44.79 0.45
C GLY A 369 6.53 45.92 -0.57
N GLY A 370 5.44 46.29 -1.25
CA GLY A 370 5.42 47.36 -2.25
C GLY A 370 5.62 46.84 -3.67
N SER A 371 5.18 47.65 -4.65
CA SER A 371 5.12 47.30 -6.07
C SER A 371 6.47 46.92 -6.68
N CYS A 372 6.49 45.89 -7.51
CA CYS A 372 7.65 45.51 -8.32
C CYS A 372 7.85 46.41 -9.53
N GLN A 373 8.14 47.68 -9.26
CA GLN A 373 8.30 48.74 -10.26
C GLN A 373 7.08 48.93 -11.20
N SER A 374 5.97 48.20 -10.98
CA SER A 374 4.77 48.07 -11.80
C SER A 374 3.57 47.60 -10.94
N SER A 375 2.36 47.48 -11.51
CA SER A 375 1.17 47.07 -10.74
C SER A 375 1.10 45.56 -10.59
N ASP A 376 1.51 45.03 -9.43
CA ASP A 376 1.46 43.58 -9.12
C ASP A 376 0.05 42.98 -9.00
N VAL A 377 -0.99 43.78 -9.27
CA VAL A 377 -2.40 43.40 -9.20
C VAL A 377 -2.99 43.30 -10.60
N TYR A 378 -3.46 42.12 -10.98
CA TYR A 378 -4.35 41.96 -12.12
C TYR A 378 -5.76 42.44 -11.73
N GLY A 379 -6.01 43.73 -11.89
CA GLY A 379 -7.25 44.42 -11.51
C GLY A 379 -8.50 44.06 -12.35
N GLY A 380 -8.71 42.79 -12.69
CA GLY A 380 -9.87 42.29 -13.42
C GLY A 380 -9.77 42.35 -14.96
N THR A 381 -8.64 42.79 -15.50
CA THR A 381 -8.37 42.85 -16.96
C THR A 381 -8.24 41.45 -17.57
N VAL A 382 -7.84 40.47 -16.75
CA VAL A 382 -7.71 39.04 -17.09
C VAL A 382 -8.40 38.21 -16.00
N SER A 383 -9.04 37.11 -16.38
CA SER A 383 -9.68 36.18 -15.43
C SER A 383 -8.66 35.24 -14.78
N ALA A 384 -7.59 35.81 -14.22
CA ALA A 384 -6.56 35.09 -13.49
C ALA A 384 -7.07 34.66 -12.10
N HIS A 385 -6.59 33.52 -11.61
CA HIS A 385 -6.90 33.05 -10.27
C HIS A 385 -6.01 33.74 -9.23
N SER A 386 -6.54 33.91 -8.03
CA SER A 386 -5.77 34.45 -6.91
C SER A 386 -4.72 33.45 -6.42
N LYS A 387 -3.68 33.95 -5.75
CA LYS A 387 -2.74 33.13 -5.00
C LYS A 387 -3.44 32.13 -4.07
N ALA A 388 -4.47 32.59 -3.36
CA ALA A 388 -5.24 31.73 -2.46
C ALA A 388 -5.94 30.58 -3.20
N ALA A 389 -6.48 30.84 -4.41
CA ALA A 389 -7.07 29.81 -5.25
C ALA A 389 -6.02 28.83 -5.80
N ALA A 390 -4.84 29.33 -6.19
CA ALA A 390 -3.71 28.49 -6.61
C ALA A 390 -3.26 27.54 -5.49
N ILE A 391 -3.04 28.06 -4.28
CA ILE A 391 -2.68 27.25 -3.10
C ILE A 391 -3.75 26.21 -2.79
N ALA A 392 -5.03 26.60 -2.78
CA ALA A 392 -6.13 25.67 -2.52
C ALA A 392 -6.19 24.54 -3.57
N ALA A 393 -5.96 24.87 -4.86
CA ALA A 393 -5.94 23.89 -5.93
C ALA A 393 -4.76 22.91 -5.81
N LEU A 394 -3.57 23.40 -5.43
CA LEU A 394 -2.39 22.58 -5.19
C LEU A 394 -2.62 21.61 -4.02
N GLN A 395 -3.11 22.12 -2.89
CA GLN A 395 -3.42 21.33 -1.68
C GLN A 395 -4.49 20.26 -1.95
N ALA A 396 -5.54 20.61 -2.70
CA ALA A 396 -6.60 19.66 -3.08
C ALA A 396 -6.10 18.48 -3.94
N ARG A 397 -4.87 18.56 -4.47
CA ARG A 397 -4.22 17.53 -5.27
C ARG A 397 -2.94 16.98 -4.62
N GLY A 398 -2.62 17.39 -3.39
CA GLY A 398 -1.42 16.97 -2.68
C GLY A 398 -0.12 17.42 -3.33
N ILE A 399 -0.15 18.42 -4.23
CA ILE A 399 1.02 18.85 -4.99
C ILE A 399 2.00 19.55 -4.06
N ARG A 400 3.24 19.06 -3.99
CA ARG A 400 4.36 19.68 -3.27
C ARG A 400 5.12 20.65 -4.18
N VAL A 401 5.16 21.92 -3.82
CA VAL A 401 5.87 22.94 -4.62
C VAL A 401 7.31 23.10 -4.14
N VAL A 402 8.25 22.71 -4.99
CA VAL A 402 9.68 23.01 -4.84
C VAL A 402 9.99 24.27 -5.64
N GLY A 403 10.54 25.28 -4.99
CA GLY A 403 10.90 26.54 -5.64
C GLY A 403 12.35 26.57 -6.10
N VAL A 404 12.62 27.15 -7.27
CA VAL A 404 13.95 27.57 -7.70
C VAL A 404 13.91 29.06 -8.00
N SER A 405 14.55 29.84 -7.14
CA SER A 405 14.63 31.29 -7.17
C SER A 405 15.93 31.71 -7.87
N SER A 406 15.86 32.12 -9.13
CA SER A 406 17.02 32.71 -9.79
C SER A 406 17.25 34.14 -9.29
N THR A 407 18.49 34.48 -8.92
CA THR A 407 18.79 35.76 -8.27
C THR A 407 19.01 36.92 -9.24
N ALA A 408 18.36 36.89 -10.41
CA ALA A 408 18.46 37.99 -11.38
C ALA A 408 17.88 39.30 -10.80
N PHE A 409 16.85 39.21 -9.96
CA PHE A 409 16.25 40.33 -9.25
C PHE A 409 16.52 40.29 -7.73
N THR A 410 16.80 41.46 -7.15
CA THR A 410 17.04 41.63 -5.69
C THR A 410 16.04 42.61 -5.09
N GLY A 411 15.84 42.57 -3.77
CA GLY A 411 14.89 43.44 -3.08
C GLY A 411 13.43 42.99 -3.26
N GLY A 412 12.50 43.93 -3.50
CA GLY A 412 11.06 43.66 -3.56
C GLY A 412 10.63 42.64 -4.62
N CYS A 413 11.43 42.49 -5.69
CA CYS A 413 11.14 41.63 -6.85
C CYS A 413 11.83 40.29 -6.86
N ASN A 414 12.47 39.95 -5.75
CA ASN A 414 12.93 38.60 -5.54
C ASN A 414 11.71 37.64 -5.52
N PRO A 415 11.71 36.53 -6.30
CA PRO A 415 10.62 35.56 -6.34
C PRO A 415 10.54 34.70 -5.07
N ARG A 416 11.64 34.61 -4.30
CA ARG A 416 11.78 33.73 -3.14
C ARG A 416 10.60 33.79 -2.16
N PRO A 417 10.04 34.96 -1.78
CA PRO A 417 8.93 34.97 -0.82
C PRO A 417 7.67 34.27 -1.35
N ASP A 418 7.34 34.42 -2.64
CA ASP A 418 6.17 33.75 -3.24
C ASP A 418 6.40 32.23 -3.28
N LEU A 419 7.62 31.82 -3.66
CA LEU A 419 8.03 30.42 -3.66
C LEU A 419 8.04 29.81 -2.25
N VAL A 420 8.48 30.56 -1.24
CA VAL A 420 8.46 30.12 0.17
C VAL A 420 7.04 29.97 0.66
N GLU A 421 6.13 30.86 0.27
CA GLU A 421 4.71 30.76 0.60
C GLU A 421 4.10 29.51 -0.05
N ALA A 422 4.34 29.27 -1.35
CA ALA A 422 3.86 28.08 -2.04
C ALA A 422 4.42 26.78 -1.42
N ALA A 423 5.73 26.72 -1.15
CA ALA A 423 6.38 25.56 -0.56
C ALA A 423 5.87 25.27 0.86
N THR A 424 5.68 26.32 1.67
CA THR A 424 5.15 26.19 3.03
C THR A 424 3.70 25.73 3.01
N ALA A 425 2.85 26.36 2.19
CA ALA A 425 1.44 26.03 2.12
C ALA A 425 1.17 24.62 1.58
N THR A 426 2.07 24.11 0.74
CA THR A 426 1.95 22.75 0.20
C THR A 426 2.68 21.70 1.04
N GLY A 427 3.38 22.06 2.11
CA GLY A 427 4.13 21.10 2.93
C GLY A 427 5.43 20.60 2.27
N ALA A 428 5.97 21.33 1.29
CA ALA A 428 7.30 21.09 0.72
C ALA A 428 8.39 21.69 1.63
N GLN A 429 8.46 21.18 2.86
CA GLN A 429 9.39 21.62 3.89
C GLN A 429 10.02 20.42 4.59
N VAL A 430 11.24 20.60 5.07
CA VAL A 430 12.01 19.56 5.77
C VAL A 430 12.61 20.11 7.06
N PRO A 431 12.90 19.29 8.08
CA PRO A 431 13.62 19.76 9.25
C PRO A 431 15.04 20.24 8.88
N PRO A 432 15.61 21.23 9.60
CA PRO A 432 17.00 21.66 9.38
C PRO A 432 18.03 20.55 9.49
N THR A 433 17.71 19.44 10.14
CA THR A 433 18.57 18.25 10.28
C THR A 433 18.69 17.45 8.97
N ALA A 434 17.83 17.69 7.97
CA ALA A 434 17.91 17.06 6.66
C ALA A 434 19.26 17.29 5.96
N TRP A 435 19.99 18.35 6.34
CA TRP A 435 21.33 18.65 5.83
C TRP A 435 22.47 18.11 6.70
N ASP A 436 22.24 17.54 7.88
CA ASP A 436 23.31 17.26 8.84
C ASP A 436 24.36 16.28 8.31
N ALA A 437 23.94 15.28 7.51
CA ALA A 437 24.86 14.32 6.90
C ALA A 437 25.68 14.92 5.74
N SER A 438 25.24 16.02 5.13
CA SER A 438 25.82 16.58 3.89
C SER A 438 25.90 18.11 3.88
N ARG A 439 26.04 18.73 5.06
CA ARG A 439 25.91 20.18 5.24
C ARG A 439 27.01 20.94 4.46
N PRO A 440 26.65 21.86 3.55
CA PRO A 440 27.64 22.67 2.83
C PRO A 440 28.41 23.62 3.75
N ALA A 441 29.66 23.95 3.40
CA ALA A 441 30.56 24.80 4.19
C ALA A 441 30.06 26.25 4.41
N GLY A 442 29.01 26.67 3.71
CA GLY A 442 28.36 27.99 3.84
C GLY A 442 27.02 27.98 4.59
N CYS A 443 26.63 26.85 5.19
CA CYS A 443 25.36 26.68 5.89
C CYS A 443 25.60 26.36 7.36
N GLY A 444 25.17 27.25 8.26
CA GLY A 444 25.25 27.02 9.71
C GLY A 444 24.30 25.92 10.17
N ALA A 445 24.58 25.33 11.34
CA ALA A 445 23.67 24.38 11.98
C ALA A 445 22.31 25.02 12.26
N GLY A 446 21.22 24.27 12.04
CA GLY A 446 19.85 24.78 12.20
C GLY A 446 19.37 25.72 11.09
N GLN A 447 20.17 25.94 10.03
CA GLN A 447 19.78 26.71 8.85
C GLN A 447 19.38 25.80 7.69
N CYS A 448 18.61 26.37 6.77
CA CYS A 448 18.18 25.75 5.53
C CYS A 448 19.24 25.97 4.46
N CYS A 449 19.92 24.93 4.00
CA CYS A 449 21.04 25.08 3.06
C CYS A 449 20.54 25.20 1.61
N THR A 450 19.65 26.16 1.38
CA THR A 450 18.93 26.37 0.12
C THR A 450 19.30 27.70 -0.55
N GLY A 451 20.28 28.45 -0.03
CA GLY A 451 20.83 29.61 -0.74
C GLY A 451 21.80 29.21 -1.87
N ILE A 452 22.30 30.20 -2.61
CA ILE A 452 23.29 30.01 -3.67
C ILE A 452 24.47 29.18 -3.14
N ASN A 453 24.86 28.14 -3.88
CA ASN A 453 25.94 27.22 -3.50
C ASN A 453 25.72 26.56 -2.11
N GLY A 454 24.47 26.39 -1.69
CA GLY A 454 24.10 25.79 -0.42
C GLY A 454 24.25 26.73 0.78
N ALA A 455 24.28 28.05 0.56
CA ALA A 455 24.32 29.02 1.66
C ALA A 455 23.11 28.89 2.59
N GLY A 456 23.30 29.21 3.88
CA GLY A 456 22.25 29.12 4.89
C GLY A 456 21.16 30.18 4.72
N GLN A 457 19.91 29.74 4.74
CA GLN A 457 18.68 30.54 4.78
C GLN A 457 17.93 30.29 6.09
N ALA A 458 17.17 31.28 6.55
CA ALA A 458 16.42 31.17 7.78
C ALA A 458 15.23 30.19 7.63
N PRO A 459 14.98 29.33 8.63
CA PRO A 459 13.78 28.49 8.65
C PRO A 459 12.50 29.33 8.85
N VAL A 460 11.38 28.82 8.34
CA VAL A 460 10.04 29.40 8.50
C VAL A 460 9.22 28.44 9.36
N GLY A 461 8.76 28.91 10.51
CA GLY A 461 8.06 28.04 11.47
C GLY A 461 8.91 26.90 12.04
N GLY A 462 10.25 27.03 12.00
CA GLY A 462 11.18 26.00 12.45
C GLY A 462 11.51 24.92 11.41
N LEU A 463 10.84 24.93 10.27
CA LEU A 463 11.11 24.06 9.13
C LEU A 463 11.78 24.83 7.99
N CYS A 464 12.37 24.08 7.07
CA CYS A 464 13.06 24.62 5.91
C CYS A 464 12.24 24.42 4.64
N PRO A 465 11.63 25.49 4.10
CA PRO A 465 11.02 25.44 2.78
C PRO A 465 12.04 25.04 1.73
N LEU A 466 11.64 24.12 0.84
CA LEU A 466 12.47 23.66 -0.28
C LEU A 466 12.44 24.66 -1.43
N VAL A 467 13.04 25.83 -1.19
CA VAL A 467 13.20 26.91 -2.16
C VAL A 467 14.67 27.21 -2.31
N PHE A 468 15.24 26.88 -3.48
CA PHE A 468 16.66 26.96 -3.74
C PHE A 468 17.02 28.20 -4.56
N ASP A 469 17.99 28.98 -4.08
CA ASP A 469 18.51 30.12 -4.83
C ASP A 469 19.60 29.66 -5.81
N VAL A 470 19.53 30.12 -7.06
CA VAL A 470 20.49 29.80 -8.13
C VAL A 470 21.05 31.08 -8.74
N ASP A 471 22.25 30.97 -9.33
CA ASP A 471 22.84 32.10 -10.04
C ASP A 471 21.98 32.49 -11.25
N SER A 472 21.93 33.77 -11.58
CA SER A 472 21.15 34.33 -12.71
C SER A 472 21.60 33.88 -14.11
N ASN A 473 22.55 32.95 -14.18
CA ASN A 473 22.99 32.29 -15.40
C ASN A 473 22.58 30.81 -15.41
N GLY A 474 21.74 30.37 -14.47
CA GLY A 474 21.36 28.97 -14.24
C GLY A 474 22.39 28.14 -13.48
N GLY A 475 23.47 28.75 -12.98
CA GLY A 475 24.49 28.08 -12.18
C GLY A 475 23.90 27.39 -10.95
N GLY A 476 24.16 26.09 -10.81
CA GLY A 476 23.67 25.29 -9.68
C GLY A 476 22.24 24.76 -9.81
N LEU A 477 21.50 25.07 -10.89
CA LEU A 477 20.10 24.70 -11.06
C LEU A 477 19.87 23.18 -10.99
N GLY A 478 20.58 22.38 -11.80
CA GLY A 478 20.40 20.93 -11.82
C GLY A 478 20.65 20.27 -10.46
N THR A 479 21.75 20.63 -9.80
CA THR A 479 22.09 20.12 -8.46
C THR A 479 21.07 20.54 -7.40
N SER A 480 20.57 21.77 -7.48
CA SER A 480 19.57 22.28 -6.54
C SER A 480 18.25 21.52 -6.65
N ILE A 481 17.79 21.24 -7.88
CA ILE A 481 16.60 20.42 -8.13
C ILE A 481 16.75 19.01 -7.53
N VAL A 482 17.87 18.33 -7.81
CA VAL A 482 18.13 16.99 -7.26
C VAL A 482 18.14 17.01 -5.74
N THR A 483 18.82 17.99 -5.14
CA THR A 483 18.92 18.13 -3.69
C THR A 483 17.53 18.37 -3.08
N ALA A 484 16.73 19.24 -3.70
CA ALA A 484 15.39 19.55 -3.23
C ALA A 484 14.47 18.34 -3.24
N ILE A 485 14.42 17.60 -4.34
CA ILE A 485 13.52 16.44 -4.50
C ILE A 485 13.95 15.30 -3.59
N LYS A 486 15.26 15.04 -3.44
CA LYS A 486 15.74 14.07 -2.45
C LYS A 486 15.43 14.48 -1.03
N ALA A 487 15.57 15.76 -0.70
CA ALA A 487 15.22 16.25 0.63
C ALA A 487 13.72 16.06 0.89
N LEU A 488 12.87 16.38 -0.09
CA LEU A 488 11.42 16.16 -0.01
C LEU A 488 11.10 14.68 0.24
N ALA A 489 11.63 13.78 -0.59
CA ALA A 489 11.30 12.36 -0.52
C ALA A 489 11.77 11.67 0.77
N ASN A 490 12.88 12.14 1.35
CA ASN A 490 13.50 11.49 2.51
C ASN A 490 13.16 12.17 3.85
N PHE A 491 12.71 13.43 3.85
CA PHE A 491 12.58 14.21 5.09
C PHE A 491 11.31 15.06 5.19
N ALA A 492 10.47 15.11 4.15
CA ALA A 492 9.17 15.76 4.29
C ALA A 492 8.26 14.85 5.11
N VAL A 493 7.66 15.40 6.16
CA VAL A 493 6.70 14.67 6.97
C VAL A 493 5.43 14.39 6.18
N LEU A 494 4.85 13.22 6.39
CA LEU A 494 3.63 12.73 5.75
C LEU A 494 2.65 12.28 6.82
N ASP A 495 1.36 12.54 6.57
CA ASP A 495 0.30 11.91 7.35
C ASP A 495 0.01 10.53 6.74
N VAL A 496 0.20 9.46 7.51
CA VAL A 496 0.15 8.08 7.02
C VAL A 496 -1.18 7.43 7.39
N SER A 497 -1.93 7.04 6.36
CA SER A 497 -3.26 6.43 6.44
C SER A 497 -3.32 5.13 5.64
N THR A 498 -4.43 4.41 5.70
CA THR A 498 -4.64 3.18 4.93
C THR A 498 -5.90 3.25 4.07
N ARG A 499 -5.91 2.50 2.97
CA ARG A 499 -7.07 2.32 2.10
C ARG A 499 -7.18 0.87 1.67
N LYS A 500 -8.41 0.36 1.67
CA LYS A 500 -8.76 -0.93 1.06
C LYS A 500 -9.01 -0.72 -0.43
N ASN A 501 -8.26 -1.40 -1.28
CA ASN A 501 -8.42 -1.41 -2.72
C ASN A 501 -8.83 -2.83 -3.15
N SER A 502 -10.06 -2.98 -3.62
CA SER A 502 -10.67 -4.26 -3.94
C SER A 502 -11.59 -4.14 -5.15
N THR A 503 -11.85 -5.27 -5.78
CA THR A 503 -12.88 -5.41 -6.82
C THR A 503 -13.75 -6.62 -6.47
N PRO A 504 -15.07 -6.59 -6.75
CA PRO A 504 -15.94 -7.73 -6.50
C PRO A 504 -15.49 -8.98 -7.26
N GLN A 505 -15.41 -10.10 -6.58
CA GLN A 505 -14.97 -11.40 -7.13
C GLN A 505 -16.14 -12.40 -7.08
N PRO A 506 -16.22 -13.36 -8.02
CA PRO A 506 -17.25 -14.41 -8.00
C PRO A 506 -17.27 -15.18 -6.68
N ASN A 507 -18.45 -15.62 -6.25
CA ASN A 507 -18.62 -16.53 -5.11
C ASN A 507 -19.35 -17.81 -5.52
N ALA A 508 -19.25 -18.84 -4.68
CA ALA A 508 -19.82 -20.16 -4.93
C ALA A 508 -21.37 -20.17 -5.02
N PHE A 509 -22.04 -19.08 -4.63
CA PHE A 509 -23.50 -18.95 -4.65
C PHE A 509 -24.03 -18.24 -5.91
N GLY A 510 -23.20 -18.10 -6.96
CA GLY A 510 -23.60 -17.51 -8.24
C GLY A 510 -23.67 -15.98 -8.24
N GLY A 511 -23.09 -15.33 -7.22
CA GLY A 511 -23.00 -13.88 -7.10
C GLY A 511 -21.54 -13.38 -7.10
N THR A 512 -21.34 -12.15 -6.63
CA THR A 512 -20.01 -11.61 -6.34
C THR A 512 -19.92 -11.09 -4.91
N THR A 513 -18.71 -11.13 -4.34
CA THR A 513 -18.37 -10.62 -3.03
C THR A 513 -17.24 -9.62 -3.18
N ASP A 514 -17.37 -8.43 -2.60
CA ASP A 514 -16.26 -7.47 -2.49
C ASP A 514 -15.40 -7.86 -1.27
N PRO A 515 -14.13 -8.28 -1.44
CA PRO A 515 -13.33 -8.78 -0.33
C PRO A 515 -13.06 -7.75 0.79
N SER A 516 -13.25 -6.45 0.52
CA SER A 516 -13.08 -5.40 1.54
C SER A 516 -14.07 -5.50 2.70
N VAL A 517 -15.16 -6.27 2.55
CA VAL A 517 -16.16 -6.52 3.60
C VAL A 517 -15.64 -7.43 4.72
N PHE A 518 -14.64 -8.26 4.43
CA PHE A 518 -14.03 -9.15 5.43
C PHE A 518 -13.08 -8.40 6.35
N ILE A 519 -12.46 -7.32 5.87
CA ILE A 519 -11.60 -6.46 6.69
C ILE A 519 -12.49 -5.47 7.46
N THR A 520 -12.76 -5.79 8.71
CA THR A 520 -13.61 -5.01 9.60
C THR A 520 -12.94 -3.70 9.97
N ASP A 521 -11.64 -3.73 10.23
CA ASP A 521 -10.90 -2.55 10.66
C ASP A 521 -9.40 -2.58 10.37
N ILE A 522 -8.79 -1.39 10.31
CA ILE A 522 -7.33 -1.21 10.23
C ILE A 522 -6.92 -0.12 11.23
N ILE A 523 -6.17 -0.48 12.26
CA ILE A 523 -5.89 0.39 13.40
C ILE A 523 -4.38 0.71 13.48
N PRO A 524 -3.97 1.99 13.50
CA PRO A 524 -2.60 2.38 13.81
C PRO A 524 -2.13 1.82 15.16
N VAL A 525 -1.00 1.10 15.18
CA VAL A 525 -0.42 0.53 16.41
C VAL A 525 0.88 1.21 16.79
N ASN A 526 1.88 1.19 15.91
CA ASN A 526 3.24 1.63 16.25
C ASN A 526 3.98 2.25 15.06
N LEU A 527 5.02 3.03 15.37
CA LEU A 527 6.01 3.55 14.42
C LEU A 527 7.40 3.14 14.89
N THR A 528 8.22 2.62 13.97
CA THR A 528 9.60 2.23 14.24
C THR A 528 10.56 2.90 13.26
N PRO A 529 11.50 3.75 13.73
CA PRO A 529 11.68 4.19 15.11
C PRO A 529 10.53 5.08 15.60
N VAL A 530 10.28 5.07 16.91
CA VAL A 530 9.28 5.96 17.51
C VAL A 530 9.76 7.42 17.39
N PRO A 531 8.95 8.35 16.85
CA PRO A 531 9.32 9.76 16.77
C PRO A 531 9.66 10.36 18.13
N SER A 532 10.59 11.32 18.18
CA SER A 532 11.04 11.95 19.44
C SER A 532 9.92 12.67 20.21
N GLY A 533 8.87 13.13 19.51
CA GLY A 533 7.65 13.69 20.08
C GLY A 533 6.58 12.68 20.48
N GLY A 534 6.88 11.38 20.36
CA GLY A 534 5.91 10.30 20.48
C GLY A 534 5.05 10.12 19.23
N ILE A 535 4.25 9.06 19.22
CA ILE A 535 3.29 8.79 18.15
C ILE A 535 2.11 9.75 18.28
N ARG A 536 1.77 10.42 17.18
CA ARG A 536 0.64 11.34 17.07
C ARG A 536 -0.38 10.72 16.13
N LEU A 537 -1.64 10.70 16.55
CA LEU A 537 -2.74 10.26 15.72
C LEU A 537 -3.70 11.42 15.46
N ASP A 538 -4.41 11.36 14.35
CA ASP A 538 -5.52 12.25 14.08
C ASP A 538 -6.67 12.02 15.08
N PRO A 539 -7.67 12.94 15.16
CA PRO A 539 -8.78 12.81 16.11
C PRO A 539 -9.59 11.53 15.97
N THR A 540 -9.58 10.87 14.80
CA THR A 540 -10.27 9.59 14.60
C THR A 540 -9.46 8.38 15.08
N GLY A 541 -8.15 8.57 15.34
CA GLY A 541 -7.23 7.50 15.72
C GLY A 541 -6.85 6.58 14.57
N ARG A 542 -6.97 7.04 13.31
CA ARG A 542 -6.80 6.22 12.08
C ARG A 542 -5.60 6.61 11.24
N ILE A 543 -5.04 7.78 11.48
CA ILE A 543 -3.96 8.35 10.68
C ILE A 543 -2.81 8.66 11.62
N PHE A 544 -1.62 8.13 11.31
CA PHE A 544 -0.39 8.61 11.94
C PHE A 544 -0.06 9.99 11.40
N LEU A 545 0.18 10.95 12.28
CA LEU A 545 0.54 12.31 11.90
C LEU A 545 2.05 12.52 11.95
N ASP A 546 2.54 13.43 11.11
CA ASP A 546 3.92 13.93 11.15
C ASP A 546 5.00 12.81 10.98
N VAL A 547 4.74 11.80 10.14
CA VAL A 547 5.63 10.63 9.97
C VAL A 547 6.76 10.95 8.99
N LEU A 548 8.00 10.60 9.35
CA LEU A 548 9.14 10.73 8.44
C LEU A 548 9.24 9.51 7.51
N PRO A 549 9.56 9.70 6.22
CA PRO A 549 9.90 8.62 5.31
C PRO A 549 11.01 7.72 5.87
N GLY A 550 10.94 6.42 5.57
CA GLY A 550 11.83 5.40 6.12
C GLY A 550 11.44 4.89 7.51
N THR A 551 10.34 5.39 8.10
CA THR A 551 9.74 4.82 9.31
C THR A 551 8.89 3.60 8.95
N THR A 552 8.99 2.51 9.71
CA THR A 552 8.05 1.39 9.60
C THR A 552 6.78 1.71 10.39
N ALA A 553 5.64 1.71 9.72
CA ALA A 553 4.33 1.86 10.33
C ALA A 553 3.65 0.49 10.50
N THR A 554 3.26 0.18 11.73
CA THR A 554 2.54 -1.04 12.09
C THR A 554 1.06 -0.75 12.25
N PHE A 555 0.23 -1.50 11.54
CA PHE A 555 -1.23 -1.47 11.68
C PHE A 555 -1.75 -2.83 12.15
N ASP A 556 -2.75 -2.85 13.02
CA ASP A 556 -3.51 -4.06 13.35
C ASP A 556 -4.66 -4.18 12.33
N VAL A 557 -4.60 -5.20 11.47
CA VAL A 557 -5.65 -5.51 10.51
C VAL A 557 -6.59 -6.52 11.15
N GLN A 558 -7.85 -6.12 11.22
CA GLN A 558 -8.91 -6.89 11.84
C GLN A 558 -9.81 -7.46 10.73
N ALA A 559 -10.02 -8.77 10.77
CA ALA A 559 -10.76 -9.49 9.75
C ALA A 559 -11.78 -10.44 10.39
N ARG A 560 -12.98 -10.48 9.79
CA ARG A 560 -14.06 -11.38 10.20
C ARG A 560 -15.01 -11.64 9.04
N ASN A 561 -15.43 -12.89 8.88
CA ASN A 561 -16.47 -13.25 7.94
C ASN A 561 -17.85 -13.27 8.63
N THR A 562 -18.71 -12.33 8.23
CA THR A 562 -20.12 -12.27 8.67
C THR A 562 -21.09 -12.23 7.50
N VAL A 563 -20.58 -12.40 6.27
CA VAL A 563 -21.33 -12.11 5.05
C VAL A 563 -21.43 -13.30 4.10
N LEU A 564 -20.48 -14.23 4.14
CA LEU A 564 -20.39 -15.32 3.19
C LEU A 564 -20.32 -16.64 3.95
N MET A 565 -21.40 -17.41 3.86
CA MET A 565 -21.40 -18.78 4.38
C MET A 565 -20.35 -19.61 3.64
N GLN A 566 -19.80 -20.61 4.32
CA GLN A 566 -18.92 -21.60 3.71
C GLN A 566 -19.67 -22.33 2.58
N ALA A 567 -18.95 -22.77 1.55
CA ALA A 567 -19.49 -23.53 0.42
C ALA A 567 -18.96 -24.97 0.46
N ARG A 568 -19.25 -25.79 -0.56
CA ARG A 568 -18.67 -27.14 -0.62
C ARG A 568 -17.15 -27.09 -0.67
N ASP A 569 -16.60 -26.18 -1.49
CA ASP A 569 -15.16 -25.99 -1.65
C ASP A 569 -14.73 -24.67 -0.99
N ALA A 570 -13.44 -24.59 -0.63
CA ALA A 570 -12.81 -23.36 -0.18
C ALA A 570 -12.99 -22.23 -1.22
N GLN A 571 -13.24 -21.02 -0.74
CA GLN A 571 -13.39 -19.83 -1.57
C GLN A 571 -12.28 -18.83 -1.29
N VAL A 572 -11.62 -18.38 -2.35
CA VAL A 572 -10.43 -17.54 -2.26
C VAL A 572 -10.74 -16.13 -2.75
N PHE A 573 -10.41 -15.15 -1.93
CA PHE A 573 -10.63 -13.74 -2.22
C PHE A 573 -9.34 -12.96 -2.03
N THR A 574 -9.13 -11.95 -2.87
CA THR A 574 -7.93 -11.09 -2.77
C THR A 574 -8.28 -9.61 -2.73
N LEU A 575 -7.56 -8.86 -1.90
CA LEU A 575 -7.59 -7.40 -1.94
C LEU A 575 -6.20 -6.81 -1.69
N GLN A 576 -6.08 -5.50 -1.86
CA GLN A 576 -4.89 -4.76 -1.49
C GLN A 576 -5.20 -3.80 -0.34
N ILE A 577 -4.32 -3.78 0.66
CA ILE A 577 -4.24 -2.70 1.64
C ILE A 577 -3.11 -1.77 1.19
N GLU A 578 -3.48 -0.53 0.88
CA GLU A 578 -2.53 0.51 0.48
C GLU A 578 -2.25 1.42 1.67
N VAL A 579 -0.97 1.72 1.90
CA VAL A 579 -0.53 2.75 2.83
C VAL A 579 -0.31 4.04 2.06
N LEU A 580 -0.98 5.11 2.50
CA LEU A 580 -1.02 6.39 1.82
C LEU A 580 -0.35 7.49 2.64
N GLY A 581 0.56 8.24 2.02
CA GLY A 581 1.04 9.53 2.48
C GLY A 581 0.09 10.65 2.08
N ASP A 582 -0.32 11.45 3.06
CA ASP A 582 -1.33 12.53 2.98
C ASP A 582 -2.65 12.10 2.32
N GLY A 583 -2.97 10.80 2.40
CA GLY A 583 -4.15 10.22 1.74
C GLY A 583 -4.09 10.18 0.21
N ILE A 584 -2.95 10.50 -0.41
CA ILE A 584 -2.80 10.60 -1.88
C ILE A 584 -1.71 9.67 -2.41
N THR A 585 -0.50 9.75 -1.86
CA THR A 585 0.68 9.03 -2.36
C THR A 585 0.68 7.61 -1.84
N VAL A 586 0.70 6.61 -2.72
CA VAL A 586 0.88 5.20 -2.32
C VAL A 586 2.34 5.00 -1.94
N LEU A 587 2.59 4.78 -0.65
CA LEU A 587 3.92 4.52 -0.11
C LEU A 587 4.26 3.03 -0.23
N SER A 588 3.29 2.19 0.12
CA SER A 588 3.40 0.74 0.07
C SER A 588 2.04 0.09 -0.17
N THR A 589 2.06 -1.15 -0.65
CA THR A 589 0.86 -1.94 -0.93
C THR A 589 1.11 -3.36 -0.45
N ARG A 590 0.14 -3.91 0.28
CA ARG A 590 0.14 -5.32 0.69
C ARG A 590 -1.03 -6.02 0.06
N GLN A 591 -0.76 -7.16 -0.58
CA GLN A 591 -1.80 -8.09 -0.98
C GLN A 591 -2.27 -8.89 0.23
N VAL A 592 -3.59 -8.99 0.36
CA VAL A 592 -4.28 -9.77 1.39
C VAL A 592 -5.05 -10.89 0.69
N VAL A 593 -4.85 -12.11 1.17
CA VAL A 593 -5.59 -13.30 0.74
C VAL A 593 -6.57 -13.67 1.85
N ILE A 594 -7.81 -13.93 1.49
CA ILE A 594 -8.85 -14.38 2.40
C ILE A 594 -9.36 -15.71 1.87
N ILE A 595 -9.29 -16.72 2.72
CA ILE A 595 -9.79 -18.06 2.47
C ILE A 595 -11.05 -18.19 3.34
N VAL A 596 -12.20 -18.40 2.70
CA VAL A 596 -13.38 -18.90 3.39
C VAL A 596 -13.36 -20.42 3.21
N PRO A 597 -13.14 -21.20 4.28
CA PRO A 597 -12.99 -22.65 4.18
C PRO A 597 -14.28 -23.32 3.68
N PRO A 598 -14.23 -24.62 3.33
CA PRO A 598 -15.43 -25.37 2.99
C PRO A 598 -16.34 -25.56 4.21
N ARG A 599 -17.55 -26.07 3.96
CA ARG A 599 -18.54 -26.41 5.00
C ARG A 599 -18.12 -27.71 5.66
N GLY A 600 -18.30 -27.81 6.97
CA GLY A 600 -17.96 -29.01 7.73
C GLY A 600 -16.71 -28.76 8.57
N SER A 601 -15.67 -28.20 7.96
CA SER A 601 -14.35 -28.02 8.59
C SER A 601 -14.41 -27.23 9.90
N ILE A 602 -14.02 -27.90 10.99
CA ILE A 602 -13.85 -27.31 12.32
C ILE A 602 -12.38 -26.95 12.49
N ILE A 603 -11.97 -25.80 11.97
CA ILE A 603 -10.55 -25.40 12.02
C ILE A 603 -10.19 -25.01 13.47
N GLY A 604 -9.48 -25.90 14.16
CA GLY A 604 -9.12 -25.83 15.58
C GLY A 604 -7.88 -25.02 15.92
#